data_AF-A0A9D7P1Q5-F1
#
_entry.id   AF-A0A9D7P1Q5-F1
#
_cell.length_a   1.000
_cell.length_b   1.000
_cell.length_c   1.000
_cell.angle_alpha   90.00
_cell.angle_beta   90.00
_cell.angle_gamma   90.00
#
_symmetry.space_group_name_H-M   'P 1'
#
loop_
_entity.id
_entity.type
_entity.pdbx_description
1 polymer ?
#
loop_
_entity_poly.entity_id
_entity_poly.type
_entity_poly.pdbx_seq_one_letter_code
_entity_poly.pdbx_strand_id
1 'polypeptide(L)'
;MGMLQEHLDERIDMVRHALSQDGCEAISHVILEFDFRRRGLRMDCLLLAAGALFVIEFKRSRLGRADRDQVMNYAVNLLEFHKATQAWCTQYQAIVVPVLALTRGTAPNVPDELRLGGHSWPDLAHRPIECDRNTLSQAFALGLSARRSEHSVSAETWLDSPFKPSSSILDATLSLYGHHDVAAIDAHAAPKAAIDASVAEIRCHIDEAIDQRRHHIVFLSGAPGAGKTLVGLDLVMRGPHAREAVFVTGNAPLVDVLNRALGDSYRKQGSRASAWTPTGYRHMDAALVGAAASFKIVKAHNFLGRRGSAHKQEDARVLVFDEAQRTYEKGRQVLGQPLADHEADLILQVQREAYLKVAPLWWRL
;
A
#
# COMPACT_ATOMS: atom_id res chain seq x y z
N MET A 1 -17.44 -19.21 26.79
CA MET A 1 -16.40 -18.36 26.18
C MET A 1 -16.60 -18.44 24.67
N GLY A 2 -16.62 -17.33 23.94
CA GLY A 2 -16.91 -17.37 22.51
C GLY A 2 -15.77 -18.01 21.71
N MET A 3 -16.07 -18.69 20.59
CA MET A 3 -15.07 -19.36 19.75
C MET A 3 -13.91 -18.42 19.36
N LEU A 4 -14.19 -17.14 19.09
CA LEU A 4 -13.19 -16.11 18.79
C LEU A 4 -12.21 -15.83 19.94
N GLN A 5 -12.68 -15.92 21.18
CA GLN A 5 -11.87 -15.68 22.36
C GLN A 5 -10.92 -16.86 22.62
N GLU A 6 -11.43 -18.09 22.49
CA GLU A 6 -10.60 -19.31 22.56
C GLU A 6 -9.49 -19.33 21.50
N HIS A 7 -9.78 -18.84 20.29
CA HIS A 7 -8.78 -18.71 19.23
C HIS A 7 -7.67 -17.71 19.54
N LEU A 8 -8.03 -16.55 20.12
CA LEU A 8 -7.07 -15.53 20.51
C LEU A 8 -6.19 -16.04 21.66
N ASP A 9 -6.80 -16.70 22.63
CA ASP A 9 -6.10 -17.30 23.78
C ASP A 9 -5.10 -18.37 23.31
N GLU A 10 -5.48 -19.25 22.38
CA GLU A 10 -4.57 -20.26 21.79
C GLU A 10 -3.32 -19.65 21.14
N ARG A 11 -3.47 -18.51 20.45
CA ARG A 11 -2.38 -17.78 19.79
C ARG A 11 -1.46 -17.12 20.82
N ILE A 12 -2.05 -16.45 21.81
CA ILE A 12 -1.31 -15.78 22.88
C ILE A 12 -0.49 -16.78 23.68
N ASP A 13 -1.07 -17.92 24.06
CA ASP A 13 -0.37 -18.96 24.81
C ASP A 13 0.78 -19.57 24.00
N MET A 14 0.56 -19.78 22.70
CA MET A 14 1.61 -20.26 21.80
C MET A 14 2.78 -19.28 21.69
N VAL A 15 2.51 -17.99 21.51
CA VAL A 15 3.55 -16.95 21.47
C VAL A 15 4.25 -16.83 22.81
N ARG A 16 3.52 -16.80 23.93
CA ARG A 16 4.09 -16.72 25.28
C ARG A 16 5.02 -17.90 25.56
N HIS A 17 4.61 -19.11 25.22
CA HIS A 17 5.44 -20.31 25.40
C HIS A 17 6.71 -20.28 24.55
N ALA A 18 6.62 -19.80 23.31
CA ALA A 18 7.79 -19.66 22.44
C ALA A 18 8.77 -18.58 22.96
N LEU A 19 8.25 -17.45 23.42
CA LEU A 19 9.05 -16.34 23.98
C LEU A 19 9.69 -16.68 25.33
N SER A 20 9.18 -17.67 26.07
CA SER A 20 9.79 -18.14 27.31
C SER A 20 10.96 -19.12 27.09
N GLN A 21 11.26 -19.49 25.84
CA GLN A 21 12.42 -20.31 25.50
C GLN A 21 13.66 -19.44 25.32
N ASP A 22 14.83 -20.02 25.56
CA ASP A 22 16.13 -19.35 25.36
C ASP A 22 16.30 -18.91 23.89
N GLY A 23 16.99 -17.78 23.68
CA GLY A 23 17.30 -17.25 22.34
C GLY A 23 16.23 -16.30 21.77
N CYS A 24 15.19 -15.97 22.54
CA CYS A 24 14.14 -15.02 22.16
C CYS A 24 14.27 -13.64 22.83
N GLU A 25 15.37 -13.38 23.55
CA GLU A 25 15.55 -12.19 24.40
C GLU A 25 15.60 -10.88 23.60
N ALA A 26 15.98 -10.96 22.32
CA ALA A 26 16.00 -9.82 21.42
C ALA A 26 14.59 -9.32 21.04
N ILE A 27 13.54 -10.14 21.25
CA ILE A 27 12.15 -9.77 20.99
C ILE A 27 11.65 -8.89 22.12
N SER A 28 11.39 -7.63 21.78
CA SER A 28 11.06 -6.57 22.74
C SER A 28 9.57 -6.29 22.85
N HIS A 29 8.82 -6.51 21.77
CA HIS A 29 7.39 -6.17 21.71
C HIS A 29 6.60 -7.19 20.92
N VAL A 30 5.36 -7.44 21.35
CA VAL A 30 4.34 -8.24 20.68
C VAL A 30 3.18 -7.32 20.32
N ILE A 31 2.85 -7.23 19.03
CA ILE A 31 1.71 -6.46 18.52
C ILE A 31 0.72 -7.46 17.94
N LEU A 32 -0.48 -7.52 18.50
CA LEU A 32 -1.54 -8.42 18.03
C LEU A 32 -2.57 -7.65 17.21
N GLU A 33 -3.14 -8.32 16.23
CA GLU A 33 -4.28 -7.82 15.45
C GLU A 33 -3.99 -6.45 14.81
N PHE A 34 -2.78 -6.29 14.25
CA PHE A 34 -2.35 -5.03 13.63
C PHE A 34 -3.18 -4.75 12.37
N ASP A 35 -3.97 -3.67 12.43
CA ASP A 35 -4.85 -3.23 11.37
C ASP A 35 -4.12 -2.25 10.43
N PHE A 36 -3.63 -2.76 9.30
CA PHE A 36 -3.03 -1.95 8.25
C PHE A 36 -4.11 -1.36 7.33
N ARG A 37 -4.94 -0.48 7.91
CA ARG A 37 -6.19 0.07 7.32
C ARG A 37 -6.11 0.44 5.85
N ARG A 38 -5.07 1.19 5.44
CA ARG A 38 -4.93 1.70 4.05
C ARG A 38 -4.73 0.61 3.01
N ARG A 39 -4.34 -0.60 3.43
CA ARG A 39 -4.23 -1.78 2.57
C ARG A 39 -5.38 -2.76 2.76
N GLY A 40 -6.29 -2.50 3.72
CA GLY A 40 -7.34 -3.44 4.09
C GLY A 40 -6.81 -4.78 4.62
N LEU A 41 -5.61 -4.76 5.21
CA LEU A 41 -4.94 -5.96 5.71
C LEU A 41 -4.96 -5.94 7.24
N ARG A 42 -5.22 -7.10 7.84
CA ARG A 42 -5.15 -7.29 9.29
C ARG A 42 -4.19 -8.44 9.59
N MET A 43 -3.11 -8.13 10.29
CA MET A 43 -2.05 -9.10 10.60
C MET A 43 -2.28 -9.66 11.99
N ASP A 44 -2.24 -10.98 12.13
CA ASP A 44 -2.53 -11.66 13.40
C ASP A 44 -1.54 -11.24 14.49
N CYS A 45 -0.23 -11.29 14.20
CA CYS A 45 0.81 -10.97 15.17
C CYS A 45 2.08 -10.44 14.50
N LEU A 46 2.67 -9.42 15.09
CA LEU A 46 3.97 -8.86 14.73
C LEU A 46 4.88 -8.85 15.95
N LEU A 47 6.14 -9.24 15.78
CA LEU A 47 7.14 -9.16 16.83
C LEU A 47 8.26 -8.21 16.42
N LEU A 48 8.54 -7.23 17.29
CA LEU A 48 9.67 -6.32 17.11
C LEU A 48 10.87 -6.85 17.89
N ALA A 49 11.89 -7.30 17.16
CA ALA A 49 13.16 -7.68 17.72
C ALA A 49 14.28 -6.76 17.23
N ALA A 50 15.36 -6.67 18.00
CA ALA A 50 16.57 -5.97 17.55
C ALA A 50 17.02 -6.50 16.17
N GLY A 51 16.94 -5.66 15.13
CA GLY A 51 17.28 -5.99 13.74
C GLY A 51 16.32 -6.90 12.97
N ALA A 52 15.18 -7.30 13.54
CA ALA A 52 14.22 -8.18 12.86
C ALA A 52 12.76 -7.88 13.21
N LEU A 53 11.90 -7.91 12.18
CA LEU A 53 10.45 -7.85 12.29
C LEU A 53 9.85 -9.19 11.90
N PHE A 54 9.25 -9.91 12.84
CA PHE A 54 8.51 -11.13 12.52
C PHE A 54 7.06 -10.79 12.17
N VAL A 55 6.57 -11.35 11.07
CA VAL A 55 5.18 -11.24 10.62
C VAL A 55 4.55 -12.61 10.69
N ILE A 56 3.67 -12.83 11.66
CA ILE A 56 3.14 -14.15 11.99
C ILE A 56 1.67 -14.22 11.59
N GLU A 57 1.33 -15.21 10.78
CA GLU A 57 -0.04 -15.61 10.48
C GLU A 57 -0.33 -16.96 11.13
N PHE A 58 -1.43 -17.08 11.89
CA PHE A 58 -1.79 -18.32 12.56
C PHE A 58 -2.88 -19.08 11.80
N LYS A 59 -2.66 -20.38 11.61
CA LYS A 59 -3.65 -21.30 11.03
C LYS A 59 -3.95 -22.43 11.98
N ARG A 60 -5.20 -22.89 11.98
CA ARG A 60 -5.65 -23.88 12.96
C ARG A 60 -5.07 -25.27 12.74
N SER A 61 -5.07 -25.78 11.50
CA SER A 61 -4.82 -27.21 11.28
C SER A 61 -4.09 -27.58 9.98
N ARG A 62 -4.05 -26.72 8.97
CA ARG A 62 -3.37 -26.97 7.68
C ARG A 62 -2.78 -25.70 7.11
N LEU A 63 -1.67 -25.84 6.37
CA LEU A 63 -0.98 -24.75 5.68
C LEU A 63 -1.14 -24.89 4.16
N GLY A 64 -1.96 -24.02 3.56
CA GLY A 64 -2.24 -23.97 2.14
C GLY A 64 -1.35 -23.00 1.37
N ARG A 65 -1.47 -22.99 0.03
CA ARG A 65 -0.80 -21.99 -0.82
C ARG A 65 -1.30 -20.58 -0.51
N ALA A 66 -2.61 -20.42 -0.34
CA ALA A 66 -3.22 -19.13 0.00
C ALA A 66 -2.70 -18.55 1.32
N ASP A 67 -2.44 -19.39 2.32
CA ASP A 67 -1.91 -18.94 3.62
C ASP A 67 -0.46 -18.44 3.49
N ARG A 68 0.35 -19.10 2.66
CA ARG A 68 1.70 -18.65 2.32
C ARG A 68 1.65 -17.32 1.58
N ASP A 69 0.82 -17.23 0.55
CA ASP A 69 0.65 -16.00 -0.24
C ASP A 69 0.18 -14.84 0.66
N GLN A 70 -0.69 -15.12 1.64
CA GLN A 70 -1.20 -14.13 2.59
C GLN A 70 -0.11 -13.56 3.50
N VAL A 71 0.67 -14.39 4.19
CA VAL A 71 1.75 -13.90 5.08
C VAL A 71 2.87 -13.22 4.30
N MET A 72 3.19 -13.74 3.11
CA MET A 72 4.14 -13.11 2.21
C MET A 72 3.64 -11.72 1.81
N ASN A 73 2.36 -11.60 1.41
CA ASN A 73 1.72 -10.33 1.09
C ASN A 73 1.83 -9.34 2.26
N TYR A 74 1.64 -9.77 3.51
CA TYR A 74 1.84 -8.89 4.66
C TYR A 74 3.27 -8.35 4.75
N ALA A 75 4.28 -9.22 4.64
CA ALA A 75 5.67 -8.81 4.67
C ALA A 75 6.00 -7.81 3.56
N VAL A 76 5.52 -8.04 2.32
CA VAL A 76 5.73 -7.07 1.22
C VAL A 76 5.08 -5.75 1.53
N ASN A 77 3.85 -5.76 2.05
CA ASN A 77 3.15 -4.52 2.28
C ASN A 77 3.84 -3.67 3.36
N LEU A 78 4.47 -4.30 4.36
CA LEU A 78 5.30 -3.58 5.32
C LEU A 78 6.57 -3.03 4.66
N LEU A 79 7.26 -3.81 3.84
CA LEU A 79 8.45 -3.35 3.12
C LEU A 79 8.15 -2.21 2.12
N GLU A 80 6.99 -2.25 1.46
CA GLU A 80 6.67 -1.34 0.36
C GLU A 80 5.78 -0.16 0.76
N PHE A 81 5.06 -0.25 1.87
CA PHE A 81 4.09 0.78 2.27
C PHE A 81 4.21 1.29 3.71
N HIS A 82 5.07 0.72 4.55
CA HIS A 82 5.21 1.13 5.95
C HIS A 82 6.51 1.92 6.16
N LYS A 83 6.42 3.23 6.42
CA LYS A 83 7.59 4.12 6.46
C LYS A 83 8.65 3.70 7.47
N ALA A 84 8.25 3.35 8.69
CA ALA A 84 9.20 2.93 9.73
C ALA A 84 9.88 1.62 9.35
N THR A 85 9.16 0.64 8.80
CA THR A 85 9.77 -0.61 8.30
C THR A 85 10.76 -0.32 7.18
N GLN A 86 10.38 0.51 6.20
CA GLN A 86 11.29 0.93 5.13
C GLN A 86 12.56 1.60 5.66
N ALA A 87 12.42 2.57 6.56
CA ALA A 87 13.57 3.26 7.14
C ALA A 87 14.45 2.28 7.92
N TRP A 88 13.83 1.39 8.70
CA TRP A 88 14.54 0.39 9.49
C TRP A 88 15.33 -0.58 8.62
N CYS A 89 14.73 -1.09 7.54
CA CYS A 89 15.40 -1.98 6.60
C CYS A 89 16.49 -1.27 5.78
N THR A 90 16.24 -0.05 5.29
CA THR A 90 17.19 0.67 4.43
C THR A 90 18.36 1.28 5.20
N GLN A 91 18.10 1.92 6.35
CA GLN A 91 19.12 2.63 7.13
C GLN A 91 19.88 1.71 8.08
N TYR A 92 19.19 0.71 8.65
CA TYR A 92 19.73 -0.15 9.68
C TYR A 92 19.76 -1.62 9.29
N GLN A 93 19.49 -1.96 8.02
CA GLN A 93 19.59 -3.34 7.51
C GLN A 93 18.75 -4.36 8.29
N ALA A 94 17.66 -3.90 8.91
CA ALA A 94 16.70 -4.80 9.55
C ALA A 94 16.03 -5.71 8.51
N ILE A 95 15.65 -6.90 8.93
CA ILE A 95 14.97 -7.87 8.06
C ILE A 95 13.51 -8.07 8.47
N VAL A 96 12.68 -8.42 7.50
CA VAL A 96 11.28 -8.86 7.71
C VAL A 96 11.22 -10.37 7.50
N VAL A 97 10.68 -11.07 8.50
CA VAL A 97 10.64 -12.53 8.58
C VAL A 97 9.18 -13.01 8.58
N PRO A 98 8.64 -13.45 7.44
CA PRO A 98 7.29 -14.00 7.37
C PRO A 98 7.26 -15.41 7.97
N VAL A 99 6.35 -15.63 8.92
CA VAL A 99 6.18 -16.87 9.68
C VAL A 99 4.72 -17.33 9.56
N LEU A 100 4.54 -18.59 9.19
CA LEU A 100 3.22 -19.23 9.11
C LEU A 100 3.16 -20.34 10.16
N ALA A 101 2.27 -20.17 11.14
CA ALA A 101 2.27 -20.97 12.36
C ALA A 101 0.99 -21.79 12.54
N LEU A 102 1.11 -23.10 12.77
CA LEU A 102 -0.02 -23.96 13.13
C LEU A 102 -0.29 -23.94 14.64
N THR A 103 -1.52 -23.58 15.05
CA THR A 103 -1.94 -23.62 16.46
C THR A 103 -2.31 -25.02 16.93
N ARG A 104 -2.70 -25.90 16.00
CA ARG A 104 -2.95 -27.33 16.22
C ARG A 104 -2.37 -28.17 15.07
N GLY A 105 -1.86 -29.35 15.40
CA GLY A 105 -1.20 -30.24 14.45
C GLY A 105 0.30 -30.00 14.36
N THR A 106 0.92 -30.57 13.33
CA THR A 106 2.38 -30.57 13.14
C THR A 106 2.69 -29.93 11.79
N ALA A 107 3.61 -28.98 11.80
CA ALA A 107 4.12 -28.36 10.59
C ALA A 107 5.36 -29.12 10.08
N PRO A 108 5.80 -28.90 8.84
CA PRO A 108 7.13 -29.31 8.42
C PRO A 108 8.20 -28.77 9.37
N ASN A 109 9.31 -29.48 9.51
CA ASN A 109 10.43 -29.01 10.33
C ASN A 109 10.90 -27.64 9.85
N VAL A 110 11.23 -26.78 10.82
CA VAL A 110 11.89 -25.50 10.55
C VAL A 110 13.23 -25.80 9.88
N PRO A 111 13.55 -25.17 8.73
CA PRO A 111 14.83 -25.40 8.04
C PRO A 111 16.03 -25.03 8.92
N ASP A 112 17.18 -25.68 8.70
CA ASP A 112 18.41 -25.38 9.44
C ASP A 112 19.03 -24.02 9.08
N GLU A 113 18.73 -23.51 7.88
CA GLU A 113 19.24 -22.23 7.38
C GLU A 113 18.13 -21.36 6.83
N LEU A 114 18.09 -20.10 7.28
CA LEU A 114 17.24 -19.09 6.66
C LEU A 114 17.94 -18.64 5.40
N ARG A 115 17.49 -19.17 4.25
CA ARG A 115 18.04 -18.71 2.99
C ARG A 115 17.72 -17.24 2.70
N LEU A 116 16.69 -16.65 3.33
CA LEU A 116 16.09 -15.40 2.86
C LEU A 116 15.37 -14.58 3.97
N GLY A 117 16.11 -13.98 4.90
CA GLY A 117 15.62 -12.81 5.66
C GLY A 117 15.68 -11.57 4.75
N GLY A 118 14.52 -11.02 4.37
CA GLY A 118 14.46 -9.92 3.41
C GLY A 118 14.56 -8.55 4.06
N HIS A 119 15.46 -7.70 3.58
CA HIS A 119 15.51 -6.27 3.92
C HIS A 119 14.94 -5.40 2.76
N SER A 120 14.53 -6.06 1.68
CA SER A 120 13.86 -5.48 0.52
C SER A 120 12.94 -6.55 -0.08
N TRP A 121 11.99 -6.16 -0.93
CA TRP A 121 11.14 -7.12 -1.63
C TRP A 121 11.92 -8.12 -2.51
N PRO A 122 12.89 -7.69 -3.35
CA PRO A 122 13.72 -8.62 -4.14
C PRO A 122 14.49 -9.64 -3.29
N ASP A 123 14.86 -9.26 -2.08
CA ASP A 123 15.65 -10.09 -1.14
C ASP A 123 14.78 -10.90 -0.18
N LEU A 124 13.45 -10.71 -0.22
CA LEU A 124 12.52 -11.44 0.65
C LEU A 124 12.41 -12.89 0.23
N ALA A 125 12.23 -13.77 1.22
CA ALA A 125 12.01 -15.19 0.98
C ALA A 125 10.89 -15.46 -0.01
N HIS A 126 11.08 -16.43 -0.89
CA HIS A 126 9.99 -16.93 -1.73
C HIS A 126 9.00 -17.81 -0.95
N ARG A 127 9.31 -18.15 0.31
CA ARG A 127 8.45 -18.92 1.21
C ARG A 127 8.60 -18.44 2.65
N PRO A 128 7.51 -18.40 3.43
CA PRO A 128 7.58 -18.13 4.86
C PRO A 128 8.27 -19.28 5.62
N ILE A 129 8.74 -18.99 6.82
CA ILE A 129 9.09 -20.04 7.79
C ILE A 129 7.78 -20.70 8.23
N GLU A 130 7.64 -22.00 7.97
CA GLU A 130 6.50 -22.78 8.43
C GLU A 130 6.87 -23.44 9.77
N CYS A 131 5.99 -23.31 10.75
CA CYS A 131 6.21 -23.86 12.09
C CYS A 131 4.88 -24.23 12.76
N ASP A 132 4.97 -24.86 13.91
CA ASP A 132 3.85 -25.21 14.79
C ASP A 132 4.14 -24.77 16.24
N ARG A 133 3.23 -25.13 17.15
CA ARG A 133 3.33 -24.82 18.58
C ARG A 133 4.69 -25.17 19.20
N ASN A 134 5.31 -26.26 18.77
CA ASN A 134 6.52 -26.80 19.39
C ASN A 134 7.79 -26.22 18.74
N THR A 135 7.68 -25.70 17.52
CA THR A 135 8.81 -25.25 16.70
C THR A 135 8.83 -23.73 16.48
N LEU A 136 7.86 -22.99 17.01
CA LEU A 136 7.79 -21.53 16.86
C LEU A 136 9.03 -20.80 17.43
N SER A 137 9.56 -21.25 18.57
CA SER A 137 10.80 -20.68 19.14
C SER A 137 12.01 -20.90 18.22
N GLN A 138 12.07 -22.04 17.53
CA GLN A 138 13.11 -22.32 16.53
C GLN A 138 13.00 -21.39 15.33
N ALA A 139 11.77 -21.06 14.89
CA ALA A 139 11.55 -20.08 13.83
C ALA A 139 12.04 -18.68 14.24
N PHE A 140 11.86 -18.29 15.51
CA PHE A 140 12.39 -17.02 16.03
C PHE A 140 13.91 -17.03 16.10
N ALA A 141 14.51 -18.08 16.66
CA ALA A 141 15.97 -18.23 16.71
C ALA A 141 16.59 -18.18 15.31
N LEU A 142 15.96 -18.84 14.33
CA LEU A 142 16.38 -18.82 12.93
C LEU A 142 16.29 -17.42 12.29
N GLY A 143 15.22 -16.67 12.55
CA GLY A 143 15.11 -15.29 12.09
C GLY A 143 16.15 -14.38 12.74
N LEU A 144 16.38 -14.55 14.04
CA LEU A 144 17.34 -13.76 14.80
C LEU A 144 18.79 -14.08 14.43
N SER A 145 19.12 -15.32 14.07
CA SER A 145 20.48 -15.69 13.61
C SER A 145 20.82 -15.10 12.24
N ALA A 146 19.80 -14.80 11.42
CA ALA A 146 19.95 -14.20 10.10
C ALA A 146 19.96 -12.66 10.10
N ARG A 147 19.82 -12.02 11.28
CA ARG A 147 19.80 -10.55 11.39
C ARG A 147 21.12 -9.94 10.94
N ARG A 148 21.05 -8.76 10.32
CA ARG A 148 22.23 -8.01 9.85
C ARG A 148 22.54 -6.80 10.72
N SER A 149 21.71 -6.56 11.72
CA SER A 149 21.88 -5.50 12.70
C SER A 149 21.25 -5.90 14.03
N GLU A 150 21.54 -5.12 15.06
CA GLU A 150 20.90 -5.22 16.38
C GLU A 150 20.16 -3.92 16.72
N HIS A 151 19.88 -3.09 15.70
CA HIS A 151 19.18 -1.83 15.91
C HIS A 151 17.72 -2.13 16.25
N SER A 152 17.26 -1.68 17.42
CA SER A 152 15.86 -1.75 17.82
C SER A 152 15.06 -0.55 17.29
N VAL A 153 13.77 -0.73 17.07
CA VAL A 153 12.84 0.35 16.72
C VAL A 153 11.89 0.58 17.88
N SER A 154 11.56 1.85 18.16
CA SER A 154 10.51 2.18 19.14
C SER A 154 9.17 1.64 18.64
N ALA A 155 8.47 0.88 19.50
CA ALA A 155 7.15 0.34 19.17
C ALA A 155 6.13 1.44 18.91
N GLU A 156 6.15 2.53 19.69
CA GLU A 156 5.28 3.69 19.50
C GLU A 156 5.52 4.32 18.12
N THR A 157 6.78 4.63 17.78
CA THR A 157 7.13 5.20 16.48
C THR A 157 6.81 4.26 15.31
N TRP A 158 6.93 2.95 15.53
CA TRP A 158 6.60 1.95 14.53
C TRP A 158 5.09 1.82 14.33
N LEU A 159 4.29 1.84 15.40
CA LEU A 159 2.82 1.76 15.33
C LEU A 159 2.20 3.02 14.71
N ASP A 160 2.71 4.20 15.07
CA ASP A 160 2.26 5.49 14.53
C ASP A 160 2.88 5.82 13.17
N SER A 161 3.65 4.88 12.62
CA SER A 161 4.34 5.09 11.36
C SER A 161 3.34 5.30 10.23
N PRO A 162 3.53 6.38 9.47
CA PRO A 162 2.62 6.69 8.37
C PRO A 162 2.81 5.74 7.19
N PHE A 163 1.72 5.53 6.48
CA PHE A 163 1.73 4.91 5.16
C PHE A 163 2.61 5.69 4.17
N LYS A 164 3.50 5.00 3.47
CA LYS A 164 4.40 5.57 2.47
C LYS A 164 4.74 4.52 1.40
N PRO A 165 4.22 4.66 0.17
CA PRO A 165 4.66 3.82 -0.96
C PRO A 165 6.15 3.99 -1.22
N SER A 166 6.82 2.90 -1.55
CA SER A 166 8.23 2.90 -1.97
C SER A 166 8.40 3.55 -3.35
N SER A 167 9.60 4.07 -3.61
CA SER A 167 9.94 4.67 -4.91
C SER A 167 9.74 3.69 -6.06
N SER A 168 10.10 2.41 -5.88
CA SER A 168 9.96 1.37 -6.89
C SER A 168 8.50 1.11 -7.25
N ILE A 169 7.57 1.11 -6.28
CA ILE A 169 6.13 1.02 -6.55
C ILE A 169 5.62 2.26 -7.29
N LEU A 170 6.08 3.45 -6.90
CA LEU A 170 5.69 4.69 -7.57
C LEU A 170 6.19 4.71 -9.03
N ASP A 171 7.44 4.31 -9.26
CA ASP A 171 8.06 4.25 -10.58
C ASP A 171 7.38 3.19 -11.46
N ALA A 172 7.07 2.02 -10.90
CA ALA A 172 6.33 0.99 -11.60
C ALA A 172 4.94 1.48 -11.99
N THR A 173 4.23 2.14 -11.07
CA THR A 173 2.93 2.75 -11.34
C THR A 173 3.03 3.79 -12.46
N LEU A 174 3.93 4.77 -12.34
CA LEU A 174 4.13 5.81 -13.34
C LEU A 174 4.54 5.25 -14.70
N SER A 175 5.37 4.20 -14.74
CA SER A 175 5.76 3.55 -16.00
C SER A 175 4.60 2.82 -16.66
N LEU A 176 3.72 2.17 -15.89
CA LEU A 176 2.51 1.52 -16.42
C LEU A 176 1.58 2.56 -17.04
N TYR A 177 1.32 3.65 -16.32
CA TYR A 177 0.55 4.78 -16.84
C TYR A 177 1.22 5.43 -18.05
N GLY A 178 2.54 5.58 -17.99
CA GLY A 178 3.38 6.03 -19.08
C GLY A 178 3.12 5.20 -20.31
N HIS A 179 3.30 3.88 -20.29
CA HIS A 179 3.06 3.04 -21.47
C HIS A 179 1.62 3.09 -22.02
N HIS A 180 0.62 3.34 -21.17
CA HIS A 180 -0.76 3.53 -21.60
C HIS A 180 -1.02 4.87 -22.28
N ASP A 181 -0.37 5.93 -21.82
CA ASP A 181 -0.44 7.26 -22.43
C ASP A 181 0.55 7.36 -23.62
N VAL A 182 1.68 6.65 -23.58
CA VAL A 182 2.81 6.64 -24.53
C VAL A 182 2.51 5.93 -25.84
N ALA A 183 1.44 5.11 -25.91
CA ALA A 183 0.85 4.81 -27.22
C ALA A 183 0.47 6.09 -28.01
N ALA A 184 0.42 7.26 -27.35
CA ALA A 184 0.32 8.59 -27.92
C ALA A 184 1.56 9.51 -27.71
N ILE A 185 2.63 9.09 -27.01
CA ILE A 185 3.84 9.91 -26.66
C ILE A 185 5.12 9.36 -27.31
N ASP A 186 5.04 8.45 -28.28
CA ASP A 186 6.24 7.92 -28.98
C ASP A 186 6.97 8.94 -29.89
N ALA A 187 6.78 10.24 -29.68
CA ALA A 187 7.56 11.29 -30.34
C ALA A 187 7.94 12.42 -29.37
N HIS A 188 9.24 12.47 -29.04
CA HIS A 188 10.02 13.60 -28.50
C HIS A 188 10.33 13.59 -26.99
N ALA A 189 11.53 14.07 -26.67
CA ALA A 189 12.07 14.26 -25.32
C ALA A 189 11.60 15.56 -24.63
N ALA A 190 10.93 16.45 -25.37
CA ALA A 190 10.34 17.69 -24.88
C ALA A 190 9.18 17.56 -23.84
N PRO A 191 8.35 16.48 -23.82
CA PRO A 191 7.22 16.35 -22.89
C PRO A 191 7.63 16.24 -21.42
N LYS A 192 8.76 15.58 -21.12
CA LYS A 192 9.15 15.29 -19.72
C LYS A 192 9.50 16.55 -18.92
N ALA A 193 10.29 17.45 -19.51
CA ALA A 193 10.66 18.71 -18.85
C ALA A 193 9.42 19.60 -18.57
N ALA A 194 8.44 19.59 -19.47
CA ALA A 194 7.18 20.32 -19.29
C ALA A 194 6.29 19.69 -18.20
N ILE A 195 6.24 18.35 -18.12
CA ILE A 195 5.57 17.61 -17.04
C ILE A 195 6.20 17.96 -15.69
N ASP A 196 7.52 17.88 -15.58
CA ASP A 196 8.25 18.15 -14.34
C ASP A 196 8.05 19.61 -13.88
N ALA A 197 8.08 20.58 -14.82
CA ALA A 197 7.81 21.98 -14.53
C ALA A 197 6.36 22.21 -14.04
N SER A 198 5.37 21.57 -14.69
CA SER A 198 3.96 21.66 -14.30
C SER A 198 3.74 21.08 -12.90
N VAL A 199 4.36 19.94 -12.59
CA VAL A 199 4.31 19.34 -11.25
C VAL A 199 4.89 20.29 -10.21
N ALA A 200 6.03 20.92 -10.48
CA ALA A 200 6.68 21.83 -9.54
C ALA A 200 5.81 23.07 -9.24
N GLU A 201 5.21 23.66 -10.28
CA GLU A 201 4.31 24.82 -10.14
C GLU A 201 3.04 24.46 -9.35
N ILE A 202 2.39 23.36 -9.69
CA ILE A 202 1.18 22.92 -8.98
C ILE A 202 1.50 22.60 -7.51
N ARG A 203 2.67 22.03 -7.20
CA ARG A 203 3.09 21.79 -5.81
C ARG A 203 3.24 23.10 -5.02
N CYS A 204 3.81 24.14 -5.62
CA CYS A 204 3.90 25.45 -4.98
C CYS A 204 2.50 25.97 -4.59
N HIS A 205 1.51 25.81 -5.47
CA HIS A 205 0.13 26.19 -5.17
C HIS A 205 -0.55 25.31 -4.12
N ILE A 206 -0.20 24.02 -4.03
CA ILE A 206 -0.68 23.12 -2.98
C ILE A 206 -0.12 23.58 -1.63
N ASP A 207 1.18 23.83 -1.54
CA ASP A 207 1.85 24.28 -0.32
C ASP A 207 1.23 25.62 0.14
N GLU A 208 1.05 26.57 -0.78
CA GLU A 208 0.40 27.86 -0.50
C GLU A 208 -1.03 27.70 0.02
N ALA A 209 -1.84 26.84 -0.62
CA ALA A 209 -3.23 26.60 -0.22
C ALA A 209 -3.31 26.01 1.19
N ILE A 210 -2.42 25.07 1.52
CA ILE A 210 -2.37 24.41 2.83
C ILE A 210 -1.90 25.40 3.91
N ASP A 211 -0.84 26.14 3.65
CA ASP A 211 -0.28 27.13 4.60
C ASP A 211 -1.27 28.26 4.89
N GLN A 212 -1.96 28.76 3.87
CA GLN A 212 -2.95 29.82 4.00
C GLN A 212 -4.34 29.31 4.43
N ARG A 213 -4.53 27.98 4.55
CA ARG A 213 -5.82 27.32 4.80
C ARG A 213 -6.93 27.78 3.84
N ARG A 214 -6.61 27.84 2.56
CA ARG A 214 -7.53 28.22 1.48
C ARG A 214 -7.79 27.04 0.55
N HIS A 215 -8.90 27.12 -0.17
CA HIS A 215 -9.22 26.16 -1.22
C HIS A 215 -8.79 26.73 -2.57
N HIS A 216 -7.89 26.02 -3.27
CA HIS A 216 -7.50 26.33 -4.64
C HIS A 216 -8.10 25.29 -5.59
N ILE A 217 -8.52 25.73 -6.78
CA ILE A 217 -8.87 24.85 -7.89
C ILE A 217 -7.87 25.15 -8.99
N VAL A 218 -7.09 24.13 -9.38
CA VAL A 218 -6.06 24.27 -10.42
C VAL A 218 -6.48 23.47 -11.64
N PHE A 219 -6.56 24.15 -12.78
CA PHE A 219 -6.89 23.53 -14.06
C PHE A 219 -5.62 23.29 -14.88
N LEU A 220 -5.26 22.02 -15.06
CA LEU A 220 -4.19 21.63 -15.96
C LEU A 220 -4.74 21.40 -17.37
N SER A 221 -4.40 22.27 -18.29
CA SER A 221 -4.77 22.15 -19.71
C SER A 221 -3.59 21.65 -20.55
N GLY A 222 -3.89 20.94 -21.63
CA GLY A 222 -2.89 20.42 -22.57
C GLY A 222 -3.52 19.53 -23.63
N ALA A 223 -2.86 19.41 -24.78
CA ALA A 223 -3.32 18.53 -25.88
C ALA A 223 -3.52 17.06 -25.41
N PRO A 224 -4.35 16.27 -26.09
CA PRO A 224 -4.41 14.82 -25.87
C PRO A 224 -3.00 14.20 -25.98
N GLY A 225 -2.61 13.34 -25.03
CA GLY A 225 -1.26 12.77 -24.96
C GLY A 225 -0.17 13.69 -24.39
N ALA A 226 -0.50 14.90 -23.91
CA ALA A 226 0.49 15.80 -23.29
C ALA A 226 1.00 15.34 -21.90
N GLY A 227 0.56 14.17 -21.40
CA GLY A 227 0.98 13.65 -20.09
C GLY A 227 0.27 14.27 -18.89
N LYS A 228 -0.95 14.81 -19.05
CA LYS A 228 -1.75 15.38 -17.94
C LYS A 228 -2.02 14.37 -16.83
N THR A 229 -2.35 13.13 -17.20
CA THR A 229 -2.56 12.03 -16.25
C THR A 229 -1.27 11.71 -15.48
N LEU A 230 -0.11 11.77 -16.13
CA LEU A 230 1.19 11.59 -15.47
C LEU A 230 1.49 12.70 -14.45
N VAL A 231 1.19 13.96 -14.77
CA VAL A 231 1.29 15.08 -13.82
C VAL A 231 0.39 14.81 -12.61
N GLY A 232 -0.86 14.45 -12.84
CA GLY A 232 -1.81 14.16 -11.76
C GLY A 232 -1.39 12.99 -10.87
N LEU A 233 -0.86 11.92 -11.46
CA LEU A 233 -0.34 10.79 -10.71
C LEU A 233 0.92 11.17 -9.93
N ASP A 234 1.85 11.92 -10.49
CA ASP A 234 3.06 12.34 -9.76
C ASP A 234 2.68 13.17 -8.52
N LEU A 235 1.73 14.11 -8.66
CA LEU A 235 1.22 14.92 -7.55
C LEU A 235 0.61 14.08 -6.43
N VAL A 236 -0.12 13.02 -6.78
CA VAL A 236 -0.75 12.13 -5.79
C VAL A 236 0.24 11.14 -5.20
N MET A 237 1.25 10.72 -5.96
CA MET A 237 2.16 9.64 -5.60
C MET A 237 3.40 10.13 -4.86
N ARG A 238 3.93 11.31 -5.22
CA ARG A 238 5.19 11.87 -4.72
C ARG A 238 4.99 13.23 -4.06
N GLY A 239 5.97 13.65 -3.26
CA GLY A 239 5.98 14.95 -2.59
C GLY A 239 5.47 14.94 -1.15
N PRO A 240 5.53 16.09 -0.45
CA PRO A 240 5.23 16.20 0.97
C PRO A 240 3.75 15.87 1.28
N HIS A 241 2.83 16.30 0.40
CA HIS A 241 1.39 16.13 0.58
C HIS A 241 0.81 14.86 -0.05
N ALA A 242 1.65 13.97 -0.58
CA ALA A 242 1.19 12.73 -1.24
C ALA A 242 0.33 11.83 -0.33
N ARG A 243 0.47 11.93 1.00
CA ARG A 243 -0.33 11.15 1.98
C ARG A 243 -1.78 11.61 2.07
N GLU A 244 -1.98 12.89 1.82
CA GLU A 244 -3.24 13.61 1.89
C GLU A 244 -3.79 13.82 0.46
N ALA A 245 -3.18 13.18 -0.54
CA ALA A 245 -3.55 13.29 -1.94
C ALA A 245 -4.30 12.05 -2.42
N VAL A 246 -5.36 12.27 -3.19
CA VAL A 246 -6.21 11.21 -3.77
C VAL A 246 -6.38 11.48 -5.26
N PHE A 247 -6.25 10.42 -6.05
CA PHE A 247 -6.51 10.47 -7.49
C PHE A 247 -7.93 9.94 -7.75
N VAL A 248 -8.79 10.80 -8.27
CA VAL A 248 -10.17 10.48 -8.60
C VAL A 248 -10.28 10.39 -10.11
N THR A 249 -10.73 9.24 -10.63
CA THR A 249 -10.95 9.06 -12.07
C THR A 249 -12.43 8.86 -12.36
N GLY A 250 -12.94 9.59 -13.36
CA GLY A 250 -14.28 9.37 -13.91
C GLY A 250 -14.37 8.12 -14.80
N ASN A 251 -13.24 7.50 -15.12
CA ASN A 251 -13.20 6.37 -16.03
C ASN A 251 -13.26 5.05 -15.23
N ALA A 252 -14.47 4.52 -15.05
CA ALA A 252 -14.71 3.20 -14.45
C ALA A 252 -13.83 2.04 -14.99
N PRO A 253 -13.41 2.03 -16.27
CA PRO A 253 -12.49 1.04 -16.82
C PRO A 253 -11.03 1.26 -16.45
N LEU A 254 -10.57 2.39 -15.91
CA LEU A 254 -9.12 2.66 -15.85
C LEU A 254 -8.39 1.74 -14.86
N VAL A 255 -9.02 1.42 -13.73
CA VAL A 255 -8.53 0.41 -12.78
C VAL A 255 -8.58 -0.99 -13.39
N ASP A 256 -9.66 -1.30 -14.11
CA ASP A 256 -9.87 -2.60 -14.75
C ASP A 256 -8.97 -2.80 -15.99
N VAL A 257 -8.65 -1.72 -16.71
CA VAL A 257 -7.71 -1.60 -17.83
C VAL A 257 -6.28 -1.65 -17.32
N LEU A 258 -5.96 -1.04 -16.16
CA LEU A 258 -4.66 -1.20 -15.53
C LEU A 258 -4.43 -2.67 -15.17
N ASN A 259 -5.39 -3.30 -14.48
CA ASN A 259 -5.32 -4.71 -14.11
C ASN A 259 -5.26 -5.62 -15.35
N ARG A 260 -5.98 -5.28 -16.42
CA ARG A 260 -6.01 -6.07 -17.67
C ARG A 260 -4.76 -5.87 -18.53
N ALA A 261 -4.22 -4.67 -18.60
CA ALA A 261 -2.98 -4.38 -19.32
C ALA A 261 -1.74 -4.91 -18.58
N LEU A 262 -1.77 -4.89 -17.25
CA LEU A 262 -0.88 -5.69 -16.41
C LEU A 262 -1.04 -7.20 -16.66
N GLY A 263 -2.19 -7.68 -17.11
CA GLY A 263 -2.33 -9.05 -17.60
C GLY A 263 -1.77 -9.24 -19.01
N ASP A 264 -2.05 -8.31 -19.92
CA ASP A 264 -1.85 -8.46 -21.36
C ASP A 264 -0.41 -8.12 -21.82
N SER A 265 0.23 -7.09 -21.24
CA SER A 265 1.65 -6.79 -21.47
C SER A 265 2.55 -7.91 -20.95
N TYR A 266 2.18 -8.53 -19.83
CA TYR A 266 2.89 -9.67 -19.25
C TYR A 266 2.66 -10.96 -20.06
N ARG A 267 1.51 -11.11 -20.72
CA ARG A 267 1.26 -12.24 -21.65
C ARG A 267 2.01 -12.15 -22.98
N LYS A 268 2.26 -10.94 -23.48
CA LYS A 268 2.93 -10.71 -24.78
C LYS A 268 4.46 -10.91 -24.73
N GLN A 269 5.09 -10.77 -23.57
CA GLN A 269 6.50 -11.11 -23.36
C GLN A 269 6.60 -12.54 -22.82
N GLY A 270 6.78 -13.51 -23.72
CA GLY A 270 6.92 -14.93 -23.40
C GLY A 270 8.02 -15.23 -22.36
N SER A 271 8.00 -16.47 -21.87
CA SER A 271 8.72 -17.07 -20.73
C SER A 271 10.26 -16.95 -20.64
N ARG A 272 10.90 -15.99 -21.33
CA ARG A 272 12.36 -15.81 -21.40
C ARG A 272 12.90 -14.52 -20.77
N ALA A 273 12.07 -13.59 -20.29
CA ALA A 273 12.55 -12.42 -19.55
C ALA A 273 12.38 -12.64 -18.04
N SER A 274 13.49 -12.79 -17.30
CA SER A 274 13.50 -13.04 -15.85
C SER A 274 13.32 -11.78 -14.98
N ALA A 275 13.39 -10.59 -15.57
CA ALA A 275 13.23 -9.33 -14.86
C ALA A 275 12.60 -8.27 -15.78
N TRP A 276 11.65 -7.51 -15.26
CA TRP A 276 11.34 -6.19 -15.79
C TRP A 276 12.14 -5.18 -14.98
N THR A 277 13.13 -4.51 -15.57
CA THR A 277 13.80 -3.37 -14.93
C THR A 277 13.42 -2.11 -15.69
N PRO A 278 12.84 -1.14 -14.96
CA PRO A 278 13.66 -0.22 -14.16
C PRO A 278 13.62 -0.41 -12.63
N THR A 279 12.73 -1.28 -12.11
CA THR A 279 12.31 -1.28 -10.70
C THR A 279 12.69 -2.55 -9.91
N GLY A 280 13.23 -3.57 -10.58
CA GLY A 280 13.69 -4.82 -9.95
C GLY A 280 12.60 -5.86 -9.69
N TYR A 281 11.35 -5.63 -10.11
CA TYR A 281 10.23 -6.57 -9.89
C TYR A 281 10.21 -7.73 -10.90
N ARG A 282 9.76 -8.91 -10.45
CA ARG A 282 9.63 -10.11 -11.29
C ARG A 282 8.26 -10.16 -11.97
N HIS A 283 8.17 -10.97 -13.03
CA HIS A 283 6.93 -11.17 -13.80
C HIS A 283 5.73 -11.61 -12.95
N MET A 284 5.99 -12.44 -11.93
CA MET A 284 4.98 -12.91 -10.98
C MET A 284 4.43 -11.83 -10.03
N ASP A 285 5.07 -10.65 -9.96
CA ASP A 285 4.72 -9.58 -9.03
C ASP A 285 3.70 -8.58 -9.60
N ALA A 286 3.28 -8.77 -10.87
CA ALA A 286 2.42 -7.86 -11.62
C ALA A 286 1.08 -7.55 -10.91
N ALA A 287 0.44 -8.58 -10.35
CA ALA A 287 -0.83 -8.44 -9.65
C ALA A 287 -0.69 -7.56 -8.39
N LEU A 288 0.45 -7.67 -7.70
CA LEU A 288 0.73 -6.89 -6.52
C LEU A 288 1.02 -5.43 -6.88
N VAL A 289 1.80 -5.18 -7.94
CA VAL A 289 2.04 -3.84 -8.48
C VAL A 289 0.72 -3.19 -8.94
N GLY A 290 -0.20 -3.94 -9.54
CA GLY A 290 -1.54 -3.44 -9.88
C GLY A 290 -2.41 -3.09 -8.66
N ALA A 291 -2.41 -3.96 -7.65
CA ALA A 291 -3.08 -3.69 -6.38
C ALA A 291 -2.42 -2.52 -5.60
N ALA A 292 -1.14 -2.28 -5.83
CA ALA A 292 -0.37 -1.17 -5.30
C ALA A 292 -0.51 0.12 -6.13
N ALA A 293 -0.85 0.05 -7.40
CA ALA A 293 -1.13 1.24 -8.21
C ALA A 293 -2.54 1.79 -7.91
N SER A 294 -3.48 0.89 -7.57
CA SER A 294 -4.90 1.21 -7.41
C SER A 294 -5.31 1.79 -6.05
N PHE A 295 -4.46 1.77 -5.02
CA PHE A 295 -4.89 2.17 -3.66
C PHE A 295 -5.14 3.67 -3.48
N LYS A 296 -4.56 4.55 -4.32
CA LYS A 296 -4.88 6.00 -4.32
C LYS A 296 -5.94 6.37 -5.36
N ILE A 297 -6.41 5.40 -6.14
CA ILE A 297 -7.27 5.63 -7.29
C ILE A 297 -8.69 5.24 -6.89
N VAL A 298 -9.51 6.25 -6.62
CA VAL A 298 -10.89 6.06 -6.21
C VAL A 298 -11.79 6.36 -7.41
N LYS A 299 -12.72 5.45 -7.72
CA LYS A 299 -13.81 5.76 -8.67
C LYS A 299 -14.64 6.89 -8.08
N ALA A 300 -14.95 7.91 -8.86
CA ALA A 300 -15.67 9.10 -8.40
C ALA A 300 -16.92 8.77 -7.55
N HIS A 301 -17.75 7.80 -7.93
CA HIS A 301 -18.93 7.40 -7.15
C HIS A 301 -18.64 6.59 -5.88
N ASN A 302 -17.51 5.88 -5.83
CA ASN A 302 -17.10 5.18 -4.60
C ASN A 302 -16.62 6.18 -3.54
N PHE A 303 -16.21 7.38 -3.95
CA PHE A 303 -15.92 8.49 -3.06
C PHE A 303 -17.16 8.95 -2.29
N LEU A 304 -18.35 8.86 -2.89
CA LEU A 304 -19.61 9.30 -2.30
C LEU A 304 -20.20 8.32 -1.26
N GLY A 305 -19.67 7.10 -1.20
CA GLY A 305 -20.12 6.05 -0.27
C GLY A 305 -21.57 5.57 -0.50
N ARG A 306 -21.96 4.51 0.23
CA ARG A 306 -23.38 4.18 0.43
C ARG A 306 -23.81 4.90 1.71
N ARG A 307 -24.80 5.80 1.61
CA ARG A 307 -25.48 6.55 2.69
C ARG A 307 -24.91 6.34 4.11
N GLY A 308 -24.28 7.38 4.66
CA GLY A 308 -24.18 7.56 6.12
C GLY A 308 -22.87 7.13 6.79
N SER A 309 -21.93 6.54 6.06
CA SER A 309 -20.52 6.57 6.45
C SER A 309 -19.75 7.11 5.27
N ALA A 310 -19.31 8.37 5.34
CA ALA A 310 -18.22 8.82 4.50
C ALA A 310 -17.16 7.73 4.55
N HIS A 311 -16.58 7.34 3.40
CA HIS A 311 -15.29 6.69 3.44
C HIS A 311 -14.47 7.53 4.41
N LYS A 312 -14.01 6.98 5.54
CA LYS A 312 -13.21 7.69 6.56
C LYS A 312 -11.87 8.05 5.93
N GLN A 313 -11.94 8.96 4.97
CA GLN A 313 -10.90 9.58 4.20
C GLN A 313 -10.77 11.00 4.76
N GLU A 314 -10.73 11.09 6.10
CA GLU A 314 -10.72 12.33 6.88
C GLU A 314 -9.42 13.15 6.67
N ASP A 315 -8.50 12.67 5.83
CA ASP A 315 -7.16 13.24 5.63
C ASP A 315 -6.85 13.66 4.17
N ALA A 316 -7.79 13.58 3.22
CA ALA A 316 -7.49 13.96 1.85
C ALA A 316 -7.60 15.48 1.61
N ARG A 317 -6.49 16.21 1.77
CA ARG A 317 -6.40 17.66 1.50
C ARG A 317 -6.16 18.03 0.03
N VAL A 318 -5.68 17.08 -0.78
CA VAL A 318 -5.41 17.29 -2.21
C VAL A 318 -6.22 16.29 -3.02
N LEU A 319 -7.09 16.80 -3.89
CA LEU A 319 -7.84 15.96 -4.83
C LEU A 319 -7.38 16.26 -6.25
N VAL A 320 -6.99 15.20 -6.96
CA VAL A 320 -6.64 15.27 -8.37
C VAL A 320 -7.70 14.53 -9.17
N PHE A 321 -8.39 15.25 -10.05
CA PHE A 321 -9.37 14.66 -10.95
C PHE A 321 -8.76 14.45 -12.33
N ASP A 322 -8.97 13.26 -12.88
CA ASP A 322 -8.64 12.96 -14.27
C ASP A 322 -9.89 12.53 -15.04
N GLU A 323 -9.98 12.99 -16.29
CA GLU A 323 -11.17 12.86 -17.14
C GLU A 323 -12.47 13.32 -16.44
N ALA A 324 -12.43 14.45 -15.74
CA ALA A 324 -13.56 14.98 -14.97
C ALA A 324 -14.83 15.17 -15.82
N GLN A 325 -14.70 15.41 -17.12
CA GLN A 325 -15.81 15.45 -18.08
C GLN A 325 -16.62 14.15 -18.19
N ARG A 326 -16.11 13.02 -17.65
CA ARG A 326 -16.79 11.72 -17.66
C ARG A 326 -17.57 11.42 -16.39
N THR A 327 -17.58 12.34 -15.42
CA THR A 327 -18.39 12.19 -14.21
C THR A 327 -19.87 12.15 -14.55
N TYR A 328 -20.64 11.39 -13.77
CA TYR A 328 -22.05 11.19 -14.05
C TYR A 328 -22.91 12.42 -13.76
N GLU A 329 -23.83 12.70 -14.67
CA GLU A 329 -24.87 13.72 -14.49
C GLU A 329 -25.91 13.30 -13.45
N LYS A 330 -26.57 14.31 -12.88
CA LYS A 330 -27.70 14.15 -11.97
C LYS A 330 -28.73 13.16 -12.51
N GLY A 331 -29.25 12.30 -11.63
CA GLY A 331 -30.28 11.30 -11.96
C GLY A 331 -29.75 9.98 -12.52
N ARG A 332 -28.47 9.87 -12.88
CA ARG A 332 -27.86 8.60 -13.29
C ARG A 332 -27.89 7.60 -12.14
N GLN A 333 -28.26 6.35 -12.40
CA GLN A 333 -28.20 5.30 -11.39
C GLN A 333 -26.76 4.83 -11.17
N VAL A 334 -26.28 4.94 -9.93
CA VAL A 334 -24.96 4.50 -9.50
C VAL A 334 -25.09 3.81 -8.13
N LEU A 335 -24.42 2.66 -7.94
CA LEU A 335 -24.51 1.84 -6.73
C LEU A 335 -25.95 1.47 -6.28
N GLY A 336 -26.89 1.43 -7.23
CA GLY A 336 -28.29 1.08 -6.99
C GLY A 336 -29.20 2.26 -6.59
N GLN A 337 -28.73 3.51 -6.69
CA GLN A 337 -29.53 4.71 -6.43
C GLN A 337 -29.28 5.80 -7.50
N PRO A 338 -30.28 6.64 -7.84
CA PRO A 338 -30.07 7.79 -8.71
C PRO A 338 -29.27 8.87 -7.97
N LEU A 339 -28.30 9.49 -8.65
CA LEU A 339 -27.53 10.61 -8.10
C LEU A 339 -28.43 11.84 -7.85
N ALA A 340 -28.31 12.42 -6.66
CA ALA A 340 -29.09 13.59 -6.25
C ALA A 340 -28.63 14.89 -6.95
N ASP A 341 -27.36 14.97 -7.31
CA ASP A 341 -26.75 16.05 -8.08
C ASP A 341 -25.64 15.50 -9.00
N HIS A 342 -24.96 16.36 -9.78
CA HIS A 342 -23.79 15.94 -10.54
C HIS A 342 -22.73 15.33 -9.61
N GLU A 343 -22.13 14.22 -10.03
CA GLU A 343 -21.18 13.44 -9.22
C GLU A 343 -20.00 14.30 -8.74
N ALA A 344 -19.50 15.21 -9.58
CA ALA A 344 -18.44 16.15 -9.22
C ALA A 344 -18.87 17.12 -8.09
N ASP A 345 -20.09 17.65 -8.15
CA ASP A 345 -20.61 18.60 -7.15
C ASP A 345 -20.82 17.91 -5.80
N LEU A 346 -21.34 16.67 -5.81
CA LEU A 346 -21.47 15.86 -4.60
C LEU A 346 -20.11 15.59 -3.96
N ILE A 347 -19.07 15.32 -4.75
CA ILE A 347 -17.71 15.09 -4.25
C ILE A 347 -17.15 16.37 -3.60
N LEU A 348 -17.32 17.51 -4.25
CA LEU A 348 -16.90 18.81 -3.72
C LEU A 348 -17.68 19.19 -2.45
N GLN A 349 -18.98 18.88 -2.39
CA GLN A 349 -19.80 19.12 -1.22
C GLN A 349 -19.35 18.28 -0.02
N VAL A 350 -19.13 16.97 -0.22
CA VAL A 350 -18.61 16.07 0.83
C VAL A 350 -17.26 16.57 1.36
N GLN A 351 -16.39 17.03 0.46
CA GLN A 351 -15.09 17.60 0.85
C GLN A 351 -15.23 18.91 1.63
N ARG A 352 -16.12 19.80 1.19
CA ARG A 352 -16.43 21.02 1.94
C ARG A 352 -16.97 20.70 3.33
N GLU A 353 -17.93 19.79 3.45
CA GLU A 353 -18.52 19.41 4.73
C GLU A 353 -17.50 18.74 5.68
N ALA A 354 -16.55 17.98 5.15
CA ALA A 354 -15.47 17.37 5.92
C ALA A 354 -14.51 18.42 6.55
N TYR A 355 -14.30 19.57 5.89
CA TYR A 355 -13.34 20.58 6.31
C TYR A 355 -13.96 21.90 6.84
N LEU A 356 -15.27 22.15 6.64
CA LEU A 356 -15.98 23.37 7.07
C LEU A 356 -16.38 23.41 8.56
N LYS A 357 -15.80 22.58 9.44
CA LYS A 357 -15.89 22.85 10.89
C LYS A 357 -15.15 24.12 11.31
N VAL A 358 -14.46 24.81 10.40
CA VAL A 358 -13.82 26.11 10.66
C VAL A 358 -14.11 27.09 9.50
N ALA A 359 -15.19 27.87 9.65
CA ALA A 359 -15.58 29.16 9.02
C ALA A 359 -15.40 29.41 7.50
N PRO A 360 -16.32 30.16 6.85
CA PRO A 360 -16.36 30.30 5.38
C PRO A 360 -15.44 31.42 4.88
N LEU A 361 -14.64 31.17 3.84
CA LEU A 361 -14.06 32.25 3.03
C LEU A 361 -14.03 31.93 1.53
N TRP A 362 -14.79 32.75 0.82
CA TRP A 362 -14.73 33.23 -0.57
C TRP A 362 -13.64 32.64 -1.48
N TRP A 363 -14.10 32.10 -2.60
CA TRP A 363 -13.33 31.70 -3.78
C TRP A 363 -12.58 32.90 -4.38
N ARG A 364 -11.33 32.70 -4.80
CA ARG A 364 -10.75 33.45 -5.91
C ARG A 364 -10.71 32.50 -7.11
N LEU A 365 -11.33 32.94 -8.20
CA LEU A 365 -11.26 32.29 -9.52
C LEU A 365 -9.87 32.44 -10.12
#